data_AF-A0AAD9C1U7-F1
#
_entry.id   AF-A0AAD9C1U7-F1
#
_cell.length_a   1.000
_cell.length_b   1.000
_cell.length_c   1.000
_cell.angle_alpha   90.00
_cell.angle_beta   90.00
_cell.angle_gamma   90.00
#
_symmetry.space_group_name_H-M   'P 1'
#
loop_
_entity.id
_entity.type
_entity.pdbx_description
1 polymer ?
#
loop_
_entity_poly.entity_id
_entity_poly.type
_entity_poly.pdbx_seq_one_letter_code
_entity_poly.pdbx_strand_id
1 'polypeptide(L)'
;MNSHFLGVCLGVEVRQTPAELLMSPGDKVQLVCSHEKNDYTFMQWYQQPPGERALKRIGHLNFGSKEYEEPFKKHFKMSGDLSGDKAKNASLFIDTLKAEEHSAVYFCAASYAH
;
A
#
# COMPACT_ATOMS: atom_id res chain seq x y z
N MET A 1 -26.26 37.67 0.44
CA MET A 1 -25.50 36.78 -0.45
C MET A 1 -24.68 35.86 0.44
N ASN A 2 -25.15 34.63 0.69
CA ASN A 2 -24.41 33.66 1.51
C ASN A 2 -23.29 33.05 0.65
N SER A 3 -22.06 33.43 0.96
CA SER A 3 -20.87 32.84 0.36
C SER A 3 -20.62 31.48 1.03
N HIS A 4 -20.98 30.41 0.34
CA HIS A 4 -20.52 29.06 0.69
C HIS A 4 -19.07 28.95 0.23
N PHE A 5 -18.11 29.10 1.15
CA PHE A 5 -16.74 28.69 0.90
C PHE A 5 -16.72 27.16 0.81
N LEU A 6 -16.65 26.62 -0.41
CA LEU A 6 -16.25 25.24 -0.62
C LEU A 6 -14.78 25.13 -0.22
N GLY A 7 -14.51 24.54 0.94
CA GLY A 7 -13.15 24.24 1.38
C GLY A 7 -12.50 23.27 0.38
N VAL A 8 -11.51 23.74 -0.37
CA VAL A 8 -10.72 22.89 -1.25
C VAL A 8 -9.67 22.18 -0.39
N CYS A 9 -9.81 20.87 -0.22
CA CYS A 9 -8.78 20.04 0.39
C CYS A 9 -7.87 19.50 -0.73
N LEU A 10 -6.62 19.95 -0.78
CA LEU A 10 -5.61 19.45 -1.72
C LEU A 10 -5.02 18.13 -1.19
N GLY A 11 -5.82 17.07 -1.21
CA GLY A 11 -5.39 15.71 -0.88
C GLY A 11 -4.92 14.93 -2.11
N VAL A 12 -4.09 13.91 -1.90
CA VAL A 12 -3.78 12.91 -2.93
C VAL A 12 -4.76 11.75 -2.78
N GLU A 13 -5.45 11.40 -3.87
CA GLU A 13 -6.25 10.19 -3.92
C GLU A 13 -5.33 8.99 -4.13
N VAL A 14 -5.26 8.12 -3.13
CA VAL A 14 -4.55 6.83 -3.20
C VAL A 14 -5.58 5.73 -3.44
N ARG A 15 -5.40 4.96 -4.51
CA ARG A 15 -6.31 3.90 -4.93
C ARG A 15 -5.69 2.55 -4.67
N GLN A 16 -6.44 1.65 -4.02
CA GLN A 16 -6.02 0.28 -3.76
C GLN A 16 -6.97 -0.71 -4.45
N THR A 17 -6.45 -1.77 -5.05
CA THR A 17 -7.23 -2.80 -5.74
C THR A 17 -6.57 -4.17 -5.56
N PRO A 18 -7.35 -5.25 -5.36
CA PRO A 18 -8.79 -5.25 -5.09
C PRO A 18 -9.14 -4.67 -3.71
N ALA A 19 -10.40 -4.26 -3.53
CA ALA A 19 -10.87 -3.72 -2.25
C ALA A 19 -11.02 -4.82 -1.18
N GLU A 20 -11.47 -6.01 -1.59
CA GLU A 20 -11.67 -7.17 -0.73
C GLU A 20 -11.34 -8.45 -1.49
N LEU A 21 -10.88 -9.47 -0.76
CA LEU A 21 -10.54 -10.79 -1.29
C LEU A 21 -10.93 -11.87 -0.29
N LEU A 22 -11.56 -12.93 -0.79
CA LEU A 22 -11.75 -14.18 -0.06
C LEU A 22 -11.10 -15.30 -0.87
N MET A 23 -10.05 -15.90 -0.30
CA MET A 23 -9.18 -16.86 -1.01
C MET A 23 -8.82 -18.03 -0.10
N SER A 24 -8.30 -19.10 -0.69
CA SER A 24 -7.90 -20.32 0.03
C SER A 24 -6.43 -20.25 0.46
N PRO A 25 -6.05 -20.92 1.57
CA PRO A 25 -4.64 -21.10 1.91
C PRO A 25 -3.86 -21.71 0.74
N GLY A 26 -2.64 -21.20 0.50
CA GLY A 26 -1.80 -21.57 -0.64
C GLY A 26 -1.98 -20.71 -1.88
N ASP A 27 -3.07 -19.95 -1.99
CA ASP A 27 -3.29 -19.04 -3.13
C ASP A 27 -2.27 -17.90 -3.17
N LYS A 28 -2.11 -17.33 -4.37
CA LYS A 28 -1.31 -16.14 -4.62
C LYS A 28 -2.19 -14.90 -4.61
N VAL A 29 -1.75 -13.88 -3.89
CA VAL A 29 -2.43 -12.57 -3.82
C VAL A 29 -1.53 -11.50 -4.42
N GLN A 30 -2.14 -10.58 -5.17
CA GLN A 30 -1.55 -9.30 -5.53
C GLN A 30 -2.50 -8.18 -5.10
N LEU A 31 -1.98 -7.28 -4.26
CA LEU A 31 -2.61 -6.01 -3.96
C LEU A 31 -1.87 -4.92 -4.74
N VAL A 32 -2.60 -4.00 -5.34
CA VAL A 32 -2.09 -2.91 -6.16
C VAL A 32 -2.47 -1.59 -5.51
N CYS A 33 -1.51 -0.67 -5.41
CA CYS A 33 -1.70 0.68 -4.93
C CYS A 33 -1.23 1.67 -5.99
N SER A 34 -2.02 2.72 -6.26
CA SER A 34 -1.66 3.75 -7.23
C SER A 34 -2.12 5.14 -6.84
N HIS A 35 -1.47 6.16 -7.41
CA HIS A 35 -1.89 7.56 -7.32
C HIS A 35 -1.35 8.37 -8.51
N GLU A 36 -1.99 9.51 -8.80
CA GLU A 36 -1.66 10.38 -9.94
C GLU A 36 -0.60 11.45 -9.63
N LYS A 37 -0.09 11.49 -8.40
CA LYS A 37 0.91 12.46 -7.98
C LYS A 37 2.33 12.09 -8.44
N ASN A 38 2.98 12.99 -9.17
CA ASN A 38 4.28 12.73 -9.80
C ASN A 38 5.47 12.72 -8.83
N ASP A 39 5.44 13.56 -7.80
CA ASP A 39 6.55 13.81 -6.85
C ASP A 39 6.45 12.94 -5.57
N TYR A 40 5.42 12.09 -5.45
CA TYR A 40 5.28 11.13 -4.36
C TYR A 40 6.02 9.85 -4.75
N THR A 41 7.31 9.81 -4.46
CA THR A 41 8.22 8.72 -4.84
C THR A 41 8.41 7.69 -3.74
N PHE A 42 7.62 7.78 -2.66
CA PHE A 42 7.70 6.89 -1.52
C PHE A 42 6.33 6.25 -1.26
N MET A 43 6.27 4.90 -1.21
CA MET A 43 5.03 4.17 -0.96
C MET A 43 5.23 3.08 0.09
N GLN A 44 4.40 3.09 1.12
CA GLN A 44 4.47 2.20 2.26
C GLN A 44 3.32 1.18 2.23
N TRP A 45 3.58 -0.01 2.76
CA TRP A 45 2.58 -1.04 2.99
C TRP A 45 2.46 -1.37 4.47
N TYR A 46 1.22 -1.53 4.91
CA TYR A 46 0.85 -1.87 6.27
C TYR A 46 -0.14 -3.03 6.30
N GLN A 47 -0.07 -3.80 7.38
CA GLN A 47 -1.02 -4.84 7.73
C GLN A 47 -1.69 -4.49 9.07
N GLN A 48 -3.01 -4.61 9.12
CA GLN A 48 -3.79 -4.55 10.36
C GLN A 48 -4.44 -5.91 10.63
N PRO A 49 -3.89 -6.71 11.55
CA PRO A 49 -4.49 -7.98 11.92
C PRO A 49 -5.88 -7.81 12.56
N PRO A 50 -6.77 -8.82 12.46
CA PRO A 50 -8.08 -8.80 13.09
C PRO A 50 -7.97 -8.55 14.60
N GLY A 51 -8.77 -7.61 15.10
CA GLY A 51 -8.81 -7.24 16.53
C GLY A 51 -7.67 -6.33 16.99
N GLU A 52 -6.67 -6.05 16.15
CA GLU A 52 -5.61 -5.08 16.46
C GLU A 52 -5.96 -3.68 15.95
N ARG A 53 -5.66 -2.65 16.76
CA ARG A 53 -5.80 -1.24 16.35
C ARG A 53 -4.56 -0.72 15.63
N ALA A 54 -3.39 -1.23 16.02
CA ALA A 54 -2.12 -0.77 15.49
C ALA A 54 -1.87 -1.31 14.08
N LEU A 55 -1.29 -0.46 13.21
CA LEU A 55 -0.79 -0.87 11.91
C LEU A 55 0.62 -1.43 12.07
N LYS A 56 0.85 -2.65 11.58
CA LYS A 56 2.18 -3.23 11.45
C LYS A 56 2.74 -2.85 10.09
N ARG A 57 3.90 -2.20 10.08
CA ARG A 57 4.56 -1.80 8.83
C ARG A 57 5.20 -3.03 8.19
N ILE A 58 4.89 -3.28 6.93
CA ILE A 58 5.48 -4.39 6.14
C ILE A 58 6.82 -3.92 5.55
N GLY A 59 6.83 -2.73 4.97
CA GLY A 59 7.96 -2.20 4.23
C GLY A 59 7.56 -1.03 3.34
N HIS A 60 8.47 -0.64 2.45
CA HIS A 60 8.25 0.44 1.53
C HIS A 60 9.03 0.31 0.22
N LEU A 61 8.59 1.09 -0.77
CA LEU A 61 9.34 1.48 -1.96
C LEU A 61 9.79 2.93 -1.82
N ASN A 62 11.06 3.19 -2.07
CA ASN A 62 11.64 4.52 -2.23
C ASN A 62 12.22 4.62 -3.64
N PHE A 63 11.56 5.33 -4.53
CA PHE A 63 11.74 5.23 -5.98
C PHE A 63 11.58 3.75 -6.43
N GLY A 64 12.67 3.10 -6.85
CA GLY A 64 12.70 1.67 -7.18
C GLY A 64 13.28 0.77 -6.07
N SER A 65 13.83 1.35 -5.01
CA SER A 65 14.47 0.63 -3.90
C SER A 65 13.42 0.07 -2.95
N LYS A 66 13.62 -1.16 -2.46
CA LYS A 66 12.69 -1.87 -1.59
C LYS A 66 13.32 -2.13 -0.24
N GLU A 67 12.57 -1.87 0.82
CA GLU A 67 12.97 -2.22 2.18
C GLU A 67 11.81 -2.90 2.90
N TYR A 68 12.11 -3.96 3.64
CA TYR A 68 11.14 -4.73 4.39
C TYR A 68 11.53 -4.71 5.85
N GLU A 69 10.53 -4.64 6.73
CA GLU A 69 10.73 -4.94 8.14
C GLU A 69 11.03 -6.44 8.29
N GLU A 70 11.99 -6.78 9.14
CA GLU A 70 12.50 -8.16 9.27
C GLU A 70 11.43 -9.25 9.47
N PRO A 71 10.36 -9.05 10.27
CA PRO A 71 9.29 -10.05 10.41
C PRO A 71 8.57 -10.40 9.09
N PHE A 72 8.57 -9.50 8.11
CA PHE A 72 7.76 -9.61 6.90
C PHE A 72 8.54 -10.03 5.66
N LYS A 73 9.87 -9.99 5.72
CA LYS A 73 10.81 -10.19 4.61
C LYS A 73 10.64 -11.52 3.86
N LYS A 74 10.14 -12.57 4.54
CA LYS A 74 9.91 -13.90 3.94
C LYS A 74 8.49 -14.13 3.45
N HIS A 75 7.54 -13.27 3.83
CA HIS A 75 6.10 -13.48 3.63
C HIS A 75 5.56 -12.62 2.49
N PHE A 76 6.19 -11.47 2.26
CA PHE A 76 5.74 -10.47 1.31
C PHE A 76 6.80 -10.14 0.27
N LYS A 77 6.35 -9.79 -0.93
CA LYS A 77 7.19 -9.19 -1.98
C LYS A 77 6.56 -7.90 -2.47
N MET A 78 7.39 -6.89 -2.72
CA MET A 78 6.97 -5.62 -3.32
C MET A 78 7.53 -5.48 -4.73
N SER A 79 6.74 -4.91 -5.62
CA SER A 79 7.16 -4.43 -6.93
C SER A 79 6.64 -3.03 -7.21
N GLY A 80 7.28 -2.33 -8.11
CA GLY A 80 6.96 -0.96 -8.47
C GLY A 80 8.24 -0.19 -8.74
N ASP A 81 8.12 0.83 -9.57
CA ASP A 81 9.14 1.86 -9.75
C ASP A 81 8.42 3.19 -9.69
N LEU A 82 8.71 3.95 -8.63
CA LEU A 82 8.06 5.22 -8.36
C LEU A 82 8.83 6.40 -8.96
N SER A 83 9.87 6.15 -9.77
CA SER A 83 10.66 7.20 -10.42
C SER A 83 9.92 7.93 -11.56
N GLY A 84 10.51 9.01 -12.06
CA GLY A 84 9.99 9.84 -13.15
C GLY A 84 8.76 10.68 -12.78
N ASP A 85 8.11 11.25 -13.80
CA ASP A 85 7.02 12.24 -13.63
C ASP A 85 5.65 11.71 -14.08
N LYS A 86 5.43 10.41 -13.94
CA LYS A 86 4.16 9.75 -14.27
C LYS A 86 3.43 9.32 -12.99
N ALA A 87 2.17 8.93 -13.16
CA ALA A 87 1.38 8.23 -12.17
C ALA A 87 2.16 7.05 -11.57
N LYS A 88 1.97 6.81 -10.27
CA LYS A 88 2.73 5.83 -9.51
C LYS A 88 1.90 4.59 -9.26
N ASN A 89 2.57 3.45 -9.26
CA ASN A 89 1.98 2.17 -8.92
C ASN A 89 2.99 1.29 -8.18
N ALA A 90 2.55 0.69 -7.09
CA ALA A 90 3.24 -0.42 -6.45
C ALA A 90 2.30 -1.59 -6.22
N SER A 91 2.87 -2.79 -6.17
CA SER A 91 2.17 -4.00 -5.80
C SER A 91 2.80 -4.67 -4.59
N LEU A 92 1.96 -5.24 -3.74
CA LEU A 92 2.31 -6.15 -2.66
C LEU A 92 1.83 -7.56 -3.02
N PHE A 93 2.71 -8.54 -2.93
CA PHE A 93 2.42 -9.94 -3.23
C PHE A 93 2.55 -10.81 -2.00
N ILE A 94 1.66 -11.80 -1.94
CA ILE A 94 1.71 -12.92 -1.00
C ILE A 94 1.73 -14.20 -1.85
N ASP A 95 2.87 -14.89 -1.87
CA ASP A 95 3.05 -16.04 -2.78
C ASP A 95 2.39 -17.34 -2.27
N THR A 96 2.23 -17.46 -0.96
CA THR A 96 1.59 -18.62 -0.32
C THR A 96 0.75 -18.11 0.83
N LEU A 97 -0.55 -17.95 0.58
CA LEU A 97 -1.48 -17.42 1.57
C LEU A 97 -1.59 -18.38 2.78
N LYS A 98 -1.62 -17.82 3.99
CA LYS A 98 -1.80 -18.55 5.25
C LYS A 98 -2.79 -17.77 6.09
N ALA A 99 -3.88 -18.41 6.51
CA ALA A 99 -5.00 -17.72 7.14
C ALA A 99 -4.59 -16.95 8.40
N GLU A 100 -3.80 -17.56 9.30
CA GLU A 100 -3.41 -16.94 10.57
C GLU A 100 -2.47 -15.74 10.39
N GLU A 101 -1.59 -15.78 9.39
CA GLU A 101 -0.57 -14.74 9.16
C GLU A 101 -1.08 -13.63 8.24
N HIS A 102 -1.97 -13.94 7.30
CA HIS A 102 -2.30 -13.06 6.17
C HIS A 102 -3.78 -12.62 6.13
N SER A 103 -4.65 -13.14 7.00
CA SER A 103 -5.99 -12.58 7.16
C SER A 103 -5.88 -11.25 7.89
N ALA A 104 -6.06 -10.14 7.18
CA ALA A 104 -5.88 -8.78 7.69
C ALA A 104 -6.49 -7.75 6.73
N VAL A 105 -6.63 -6.51 7.22
CA VAL A 105 -6.81 -5.35 6.34
C VAL A 105 -5.43 -4.83 5.95
N TYR A 106 -5.24 -4.56 4.66
CA TYR A 106 -3.99 -4.03 4.13
C TYR A 106 -4.18 -2.58 3.69
N PHE A 107 -3.21 -1.73 4.02
CA PHE A 107 -3.23 -0.32 3.66
C PHE A 107 -1.94 0.04 2.95
N CYS A 108 -2.06 0.77 1.84
CA CYS A 108 -0.95 1.52 1.28
C CYS A 108 -1.06 3.01 1.62
N ALA A 109 0.11 3.66 1.70
CA ALA A 109 0.22 5.11 1.84
C ALA A 109 1.30 5.64 0.92
N ALA A 110 1.16 6.87 0.45
CA ALA A 110 2.11 7.52 -0.45
C ALA A 110 2.54 8.88 0.09
N SER A 111 3.82 9.22 -0.11
CA SER A 111 4.41 10.49 0.31
C SER A 111 5.59 10.88 -0.58
N TYR A 112 6.12 12.06 -0.32
CA TYR A 112 7.48 12.42 -0.73
C TYR A 112 8.50 11.45 -0.11
N ALA A 113 9.62 11.24 -0.80
CA ALA A 113 10.81 10.67 -0.17
C ALA A 113 11.38 11.65 0.87
N HIS A 114 11.90 11.11 1.97
CA HIS A 114 12.59 11.87 3.01
C HIS A 114 14.01 12.27 2.59
#